data_AF-A0A174WTV3-F1
#
_entry.id   AF-A0A174WTV3-F1
#
_cell.length_a   1.000
_cell.length_b   1.000
_cell.length_c   1.000
_cell.angle_alpha   90.00
_cell.angle_beta   90.00
_cell.angle_gamma   90.00
#
_symmetry.space_group_name_H-M   'P 1'
#
loop_
_entity.id
_entity.type
_entity.pdbx_description
1 polymer ?
#
loop_
_entity_poly.entity_id
_entity_poly.type
_entity_poly.pdbx_seq_one_letter_code
_entity_poly.pdbx_strand_id
1 'polypeptide(L)'
;MKVKVIAEIEDKDREFKVRRMNIDEIIVNYPTGTGLKSYKHDEVELISEGEIDDFLINNINFLTIKLNRGISIFFYKALKDSLENEMDEKLNDLNVLRDRYKVNKRGIWEKELICVINNSLPIKVMASGQNFKRDNYSILITPLEIQGFMEGAKEEINKIRKEIKQKEILLSRYGKAINNIKKSEKNEAIYLLSDTE
;
A
#
# COMPACT_ATOMS: atom_id res chain seq x y z
N MET A 1 -13.57 -7.62 11.62
CA MET A 1 -14.10 -6.44 10.93
C MET A 1 -15.07 -6.84 9.83
N LYS A 2 -16.16 -6.08 9.71
CA LYS A 2 -17.08 -6.09 8.57
C LYS A 2 -17.13 -4.72 7.90
N VAL A 3 -17.74 -4.67 6.73
CA VAL A 3 -18.17 -3.43 6.09
C VAL A 3 -19.64 -3.46 5.80
N LYS A 4 -20.30 -2.31 5.86
CA LYS A 4 -21.63 -2.07 5.33
C LYS A 4 -21.51 -1.15 4.12
N VAL A 5 -22.10 -1.51 2.99
CA VAL A 5 -22.06 -0.67 1.78
C VAL A 5 -23.03 0.51 1.95
N ILE A 6 -22.53 1.73 1.78
CA ILE A 6 -23.33 2.97 1.86
C ILE A 6 -23.52 3.63 0.50
N ALA A 7 -22.71 3.27 -0.50
CA ALA A 7 -22.86 3.75 -1.86
C ALA A 7 -24.21 3.30 -2.48
N GLU A 8 -24.78 4.15 -3.34
CA GLU A 8 -26.02 3.90 -4.09
C GLU A 8 -25.77 2.92 -5.26
N ILE A 9 -25.40 1.69 -4.93
CA ILE A 9 -25.14 0.59 -5.85
C ILE A 9 -25.95 -0.65 -5.46
N GLU A 10 -25.92 -1.70 -6.28
CA GLU A 10 -26.68 -2.95 -6.07
C GLU A 10 -26.53 -3.53 -4.66
N ASP A 11 -25.37 -3.34 -4.03
CA ASP A 11 -25.06 -3.88 -2.71
C ASP A 11 -25.39 -2.96 -1.54
N LYS A 12 -26.10 -1.84 -1.75
CA LYS A 12 -26.45 -0.89 -0.69
C LYS A 12 -27.05 -1.59 0.53
N ASP A 13 -26.62 -1.15 1.71
CA ASP A 13 -26.99 -1.65 3.03
C ASP A 13 -26.58 -3.11 3.33
N ARG A 14 -25.93 -3.81 2.39
CA ARG A 14 -25.42 -5.16 2.64
C ARG A 14 -24.14 -5.11 3.44
N GLU A 15 -24.00 -6.10 4.33
CA GLU A 15 -22.78 -6.33 5.10
C GLU A 15 -21.93 -7.44 4.51
N PHE A 16 -20.62 -7.24 4.50
CA PHE A 16 -19.66 -8.25 4.09
C PHE A 16 -18.50 -8.36 5.07
N LYS A 17 -17.97 -9.59 5.22
CA LYS A 17 -16.77 -9.82 6.03
C LYS A 17 -15.54 -9.32 5.28
N VAL A 18 -14.76 -8.45 5.92
CA VAL A 18 -13.50 -7.96 5.38
C VAL A 18 -12.50 -9.11 5.33
N ARG A 19 -11.86 -9.29 4.17
CA ARG A 19 -10.79 -10.26 3.97
C ARG A 19 -9.42 -9.61 3.99
N ARG A 20 -9.29 -8.44 3.35
CA ARG A 20 -8.08 -7.62 3.32
C ARG A 20 -8.47 -6.17 3.21
N MET A 21 -7.61 -5.29 3.70
CA MET A 21 -7.76 -3.85 3.60
C MET A 21 -6.38 -3.26 3.35
N ASN A 22 -6.28 -2.33 2.41
CA ASN A 22 -5.12 -1.48 2.20
C ASN A 22 -5.58 -0.02 2.16
N ILE A 23 -4.67 0.92 1.92
CA ILE A 23 -5.00 2.34 1.95
C ILE A 23 -5.98 2.77 0.85
N ASP A 24 -6.03 2.05 -0.27
CA ASP A 24 -6.82 2.40 -1.44
C ASP A 24 -8.20 1.71 -1.46
N GLU A 25 -8.24 0.44 -1.04
CA GLU A 25 -9.43 -0.41 -1.16
C GLU A 25 -9.61 -1.40 0.00
N ILE A 26 -10.87 -1.82 0.18
CA ILE A 26 -11.30 -2.86 1.09
C ILE A 26 -11.80 -4.05 0.28
N ILE A 27 -11.22 -5.22 0.52
CA ILE A 27 -11.56 -6.47 -0.17
C ILE A 27 -12.38 -7.33 0.78
N VAL A 28 -13.58 -7.71 0.34
CA VAL A 28 -14.53 -8.51 1.13
C VAL A 28 -14.72 -9.91 0.56
N ASN A 29 -15.20 -10.83 1.39
CA ASN A 29 -15.75 -12.09 0.89
C ASN A 29 -17.12 -11.84 0.26
N TYR A 30 -17.26 -12.20 -1.01
CA TYR A 30 -18.47 -11.98 -1.79
C TYR A 30 -19.07 -13.34 -2.19
N PRO A 31 -20.40 -13.54 -2.17
CA PRO A 31 -21.01 -14.85 -2.36
C PRO A 31 -20.96 -15.37 -3.82
N THR A 32 -20.67 -14.52 -4.80
CA THR A 32 -20.72 -14.87 -6.22
C THR A 32 -19.40 -14.57 -6.94
N GLY A 33 -19.28 -15.05 -8.18
CA GLY A 33 -18.13 -14.79 -9.05
C GLY A 33 -16.83 -15.40 -8.50
N THR A 34 -15.78 -14.58 -8.39
CA THR A 34 -14.47 -14.98 -7.86
C THR A 34 -14.46 -15.20 -6.35
N GLY A 35 -15.59 -14.96 -5.67
CA GLY A 35 -15.71 -15.02 -4.22
C GLY A 35 -15.19 -13.78 -3.49
N LEU A 36 -14.75 -12.74 -4.23
CA LEU A 36 -14.18 -11.51 -3.71
C LEU A 36 -14.76 -10.31 -4.44
N LYS A 37 -14.90 -9.20 -3.72
CA LYS A 37 -15.24 -7.89 -4.29
C LYS A 37 -14.43 -6.81 -3.57
N SER A 38 -14.02 -5.77 -4.29
CA SER A 38 -13.38 -4.59 -3.71
C SER A 38 -14.33 -3.41 -3.67
N TYR A 39 -14.18 -2.59 -2.64
CA TYR A 39 -14.85 -1.32 -2.46
C TYR A 39 -13.82 -0.26 -2.07
N LYS A 40 -14.09 0.99 -2.41
CA LYS A 40 -13.33 2.11 -1.86
C LYS A 40 -13.76 2.41 -0.43
N HIS A 41 -12.92 3.11 0.31
CA HIS A 41 -13.20 3.51 1.70
C HIS A 41 -14.39 4.48 1.81
N ASP A 42 -14.66 5.30 0.80
CA ASP A 42 -15.79 6.24 0.75
C ASP A 42 -17.12 5.58 0.33
N GLU A 43 -17.09 4.33 -0.13
CA GLU A 43 -18.28 3.58 -0.55
C GLU A 43 -18.89 2.74 0.58
N VAL A 44 -18.19 2.62 1.71
CA VAL A 44 -18.55 1.71 2.80
C VAL A 44 -18.34 2.32 4.18
N GLU A 45 -19.08 1.81 5.15
CA GLU A 45 -18.89 2.04 6.58
C GLU A 45 -18.19 0.83 7.20
N LEU A 46 -17.10 1.04 7.93
CA LEU A 46 -16.34 -0.02 8.61
C LEU A 46 -16.96 -0.33 9.97
N ILE A 47 -17.31 -1.60 10.19
CA ILE A 47 -17.87 -2.09 11.44
C ILE A 47 -16.81 -2.92 12.16
N SER A 48 -16.37 -2.40 13.30
CA SER A 48 -15.41 -3.06 14.18
C SER A 48 -16.00 -4.32 14.83
N GLU A 49 -15.20 -5.39 14.91
CA GLU A 49 -15.52 -6.59 15.68
C GLU A 49 -14.56 -6.78 16.88
N GLY A 50 -13.72 -5.77 17.19
CA GLY A 50 -12.81 -5.80 18.33
C GLY A 50 -11.73 -4.71 18.30
N GLU A 51 -10.91 -4.66 19.35
CA GLU A 51 -9.94 -3.57 19.60
C GLU A 51 -8.97 -3.31 18.43
N ILE A 52 -8.51 -4.38 17.76
CA ILE A 52 -7.60 -4.24 16.61
C ILE A 52 -8.29 -3.60 15.41
N ASP A 53 -9.58 -3.89 15.23
CA ASP A 53 -10.37 -3.27 14.17
C ASP A 53 -10.59 -1.78 14.47
N ASP A 54 -10.92 -1.45 15.72
CA ASP A 54 -11.03 -0.05 16.19
C ASP A 54 -9.72 0.72 15.96
N PHE A 55 -8.59 0.09 16.26
CA PHE A 55 -7.28 0.69 16.01
C PHE A 55 -7.10 0.99 14.52
N LEU A 56 -7.39 0.04 13.62
CA LEU A 56 -7.18 0.24 12.18
C LEU A 56 -8.10 1.31 11.60
N ILE A 57 -9.39 1.31 11.99
CA ILE A 57 -10.37 2.30 11.54
C ILE A 57 -9.92 3.71 11.93
N ASN A 58 -9.43 3.87 13.16
CA ASN A 58 -8.99 5.17 13.67
C ASN A 58 -7.57 5.57 13.23
N ASN A 59 -6.79 4.66 12.64
CA ASN A 59 -5.39 4.89 12.29
C ASN A 59 -5.08 4.34 10.88
N ILE A 60 -5.96 4.63 9.92
CA ILE A 60 -5.91 4.03 8.57
C ILE A 60 -4.59 4.29 7.83
N ASN A 61 -3.91 5.40 8.12
CA ASN A 61 -2.61 5.76 7.53
C ASN A 61 -1.52 4.71 7.81
N PHE A 62 -1.66 3.87 8.85
CA PHE A 62 -0.73 2.76 9.09
C PHE A 62 -0.79 1.68 8.00
N LEU A 63 -1.89 1.59 7.24
CA LEU A 63 -1.99 0.69 6.09
C LEU A 63 -1.03 1.05 4.94
N THR A 64 -0.44 2.25 4.95
CA THR A 64 0.64 2.63 4.03
C THR A 64 1.92 1.81 4.29
N ILE A 65 2.11 1.30 5.51
CA ILE A 65 3.20 0.39 5.85
C ILE A 65 2.78 -1.03 5.43
N LYS A 66 3.57 -1.67 4.57
CA LYS A 66 3.26 -3.02 4.12
C LYS A 66 3.53 -4.03 5.23
N LEU A 67 2.49 -4.71 5.70
CA LEU A 67 2.63 -5.91 6.55
C LEU A 67 3.05 -7.11 5.69
N ASN A 68 4.33 -7.43 5.73
CA ASN A 68 4.86 -8.63 5.09
C ASN A 68 4.34 -9.90 5.78
N ARG A 69 4.22 -11.00 5.02
CA ARG A 69 3.71 -12.28 5.54
C ARG A 69 4.47 -12.70 6.81
N GLY A 70 3.72 -12.94 7.87
CA GLY A 70 4.26 -13.33 9.17
C GLY A 70 4.33 -12.18 10.18
N ILE A 71 4.28 -10.92 9.75
CA ILE A 71 4.18 -9.79 10.67
C ILE A 71 2.73 -9.68 11.14
N SER A 72 2.54 -9.54 12.45
CA SER A 72 1.21 -9.35 13.04
C SER A 72 0.77 -7.90 12.91
N ILE A 73 -0.54 -7.67 12.82
CA ILE A 73 -1.13 -6.33 12.80
C ILE A 73 -0.90 -5.55 14.10
N PHE A 74 -0.64 -6.26 15.20
CA PHE A 74 -0.20 -5.69 16.48
C PHE A 74 1.11 -4.89 16.36
N PHE A 75 1.92 -5.14 15.32
CA PHE A 75 3.08 -4.30 15.01
C PHE A 75 2.71 -2.83 14.83
N TYR A 76 1.57 -2.51 14.21
CA TYR A 76 1.16 -1.12 14.03
C TYR A 76 0.89 -0.42 15.36
N LYS A 77 0.24 -1.12 16.30
CA LYS A 77 -0.01 -0.59 17.64
C LYS A 77 1.30 -0.34 18.37
N ALA A 78 2.19 -1.33 18.40
CA ALA A 78 3.51 -1.18 19.01
C ALA A 78 4.33 -0.04 18.37
N LEU A 79 4.24 0.13 17.05
CA LEU A 79 4.89 1.22 16.34
C LEU A 79 4.29 2.57 16.73
N LYS A 80 2.96 2.70 16.76
CA LYS A 80 2.29 3.94 17.20
C LYS A 80 2.73 4.32 18.61
N ASP A 81 2.61 3.37 19.55
CA ASP A 81 2.97 3.60 20.95
C ASP A 81 4.45 4.03 21.07
N SER A 82 5.35 3.39 20.32
CA SER A 82 6.77 3.76 20.31
C SER A 82 7.01 5.16 19.75
N LEU A 83 6.28 5.54 18.69
CA LEU A 83 6.38 6.87 18.09
C LEU A 83 5.88 7.96 19.03
N GLU A 84 4.69 7.78 19.61
CA GLU A 84 4.10 8.75 20.52
C GLU A 84 4.99 8.95 21.77
N ASN A 85 5.58 7.86 22.28
CA ASN A 85 6.52 7.93 23.40
C ASN A 85 7.83 8.66 23.05
N GLU A 86 8.39 8.42 21.85
CA GLU A 86 9.64 9.07 21.43
C GLU A 86 9.45 10.58 21.18
N MET A 87 8.29 10.96 20.66
CA MET A 87 7.96 12.36 20.34
C MET A 87 7.40 13.14 21.53
N ASP A 88 6.94 12.44 22.57
CA ASP A 88 6.12 13.01 23.66
C ASP A 88 4.89 13.77 23.13
N GLU A 89 4.30 13.29 22.03
CA GLU A 89 3.15 13.89 21.35
C GLU A 89 2.25 12.81 20.76
N LYS A 90 0.95 13.10 20.63
CA LYS A 90 0.01 12.26 19.89
C LYS A 90 0.35 12.21 18.40
N LEU A 91 0.29 11.01 17.82
CA LEU A 91 0.44 10.81 16.39
C LEU A 91 -0.90 11.07 15.70
N ASN A 92 -0.95 12.16 14.94
CA ASN A 92 -2.13 12.56 14.17
C ASN A 92 -1.97 12.25 12.67
N ASP A 93 -0.74 12.34 12.15
CA ASP A 93 -0.44 12.03 10.76
C ASP A 93 0.85 11.19 10.63
N LEU A 94 0.85 10.28 9.66
CA LEU A 94 1.96 9.38 9.36
C LEU A 94 2.12 9.30 7.83
N ASN A 95 3.16 9.95 7.32
CA ASN A 95 3.52 9.90 5.91
C ASN A 95 4.75 9.02 5.70
N VAL A 96 4.56 7.81 5.18
CA VAL A 96 5.63 6.83 4.94
C VAL A 96 6.24 7.04 3.56
N LEU A 97 7.51 7.42 3.52
CA LEU A 97 8.27 7.69 2.30
C LEU A 97 9.07 6.47 1.83
N ARG A 98 9.50 5.63 2.77
CA ARG A 98 10.22 4.39 2.48
C ARG A 98 9.80 3.30 3.42
N ASP A 99 9.56 2.11 2.87
CA ASP A 99 9.38 0.86 3.61
C ASP A 99 10.28 -0.21 3.00
N ARG A 100 11.39 -0.52 3.67
CA ARG A 100 12.27 -1.65 3.31
C ARG A 100 12.03 -2.80 4.27
N TYR A 101 11.97 -4.01 3.74
CA TYR A 101 11.79 -5.24 4.50
C TYR A 101 12.84 -6.28 4.14
N LYS A 102 13.38 -6.96 5.14
CA LYS A 102 14.25 -8.13 5.01
C LYS A 102 13.82 -9.20 6.01
N VAL A 103 14.02 -10.47 5.66
CA VAL A 103 13.77 -11.60 6.56
C VAL A 103 14.83 -12.66 6.35
N ASN A 104 15.31 -13.24 7.45
CA ASN A 104 16.28 -14.32 7.41
C ASN A 104 15.57 -15.70 7.38
N LYS A 105 16.35 -16.77 7.16
CA LYS A 105 15.82 -18.14 7.12
C LYS A 105 15.17 -18.60 8.44
N ARG A 106 15.47 -17.94 9.56
CA ARG A 106 14.89 -18.21 10.89
C ARG A 106 13.57 -17.46 11.13
N GLY A 107 13.10 -16.69 10.15
CA GLY A 107 11.87 -15.91 10.24
C GLY A 107 11.99 -14.66 11.12
N ILE A 108 13.22 -14.20 11.40
CA ILE A 108 13.45 -12.89 12.01
C ILE A 108 13.44 -11.88 10.88
N TRP A 109 12.56 -10.89 11.02
CA TRP A 109 12.38 -9.83 10.05
C TRP A 109 12.92 -8.50 10.58
N GLU A 110 13.33 -7.66 9.64
CA GLU A 110 13.75 -6.29 9.87
C GLU A 110 12.98 -5.39 8.89
N LYS A 111 12.48 -4.27 9.40
CA LYS A 111 11.89 -3.19 8.62
C LYS A 111 12.64 -1.90 8.88
N GLU A 112 12.93 -1.18 7.81
CA GLU A 112 13.43 0.18 7.89
C GLU A 112 12.40 1.10 7.24
N LEU A 113 11.88 2.03 8.03
CA LEU A 113 10.94 3.05 7.59
C LEU A 113 11.62 4.42 7.59
N ILE A 114 11.32 5.23 6.57
CA ILE A 114 11.54 6.68 6.62
C ILE A 114 10.16 7.31 6.52
N CYS A 115 9.81 8.15 7.47
CA CYS A 115 8.50 8.79 7.51
C CYS A 115 8.60 10.22 8.03
N VAL A 116 7.58 11.01 7.71
CA VAL A 116 7.34 12.33 8.29
C VAL A 116 6.09 12.22 9.17
N ILE A 117 6.24 12.56 10.44
CA ILE A 117 5.16 12.52 11.43
C ILE A 117 4.60 13.91 11.63
N ASN A 118 3.29 14.02 11.82
CA ASN A 118 2.58 15.28 12.09
C ASN A 118 3.01 16.39 11.10
N ASN A 119 3.18 16.03 9.83
CA ASN A 119 3.60 16.89 8.71
C ASN A 119 4.95 17.62 8.86
N SER A 120 5.75 17.34 9.89
CA SER A 120 6.89 18.21 10.24
C SER A 120 8.12 17.47 10.74
N LEU A 121 7.96 16.29 11.36
CA LEU A 121 9.07 15.59 12.00
C LEU A 121 9.57 14.42 11.13
N PRO A 122 10.70 14.55 10.41
CA PRO A 122 11.27 13.44 9.68
C PRO A 122 11.97 12.48 10.64
N ILE A 123 11.62 11.20 10.54
CA ILE A 123 12.19 10.15 11.39
C ILE A 123 12.57 8.92 10.58
N LYS A 124 13.54 8.19 11.11
CA LYS A 124 13.88 6.85 10.68
C LYS A 124 13.47 5.86 11.75
N VAL A 125 12.77 4.79 11.35
CA VAL A 125 12.41 3.69 12.24
C VAL A 125 13.14 2.44 11.79
N MET A 126 13.86 1.80 12.71
CA MET A 126 14.42 0.47 12.56
C MET A 126 13.63 -0.48 13.45
N ALA A 127 12.81 -1.33 12.84
CA ALA A 127 12.00 -2.31 13.57
C ALA A 127 12.45 -3.73 13.26
N SER A 128 12.41 -4.61 14.24
CA SER A 128 12.61 -6.04 14.03
C SER A 128 11.71 -6.89 14.92
N GLY A 129 11.49 -8.13 14.50
CA GLY A 129 10.68 -9.08 15.22
C GLY A 129 10.76 -10.47 14.62
N GLN A 130 9.95 -11.38 15.14
CA GLN A 130 9.84 -12.74 14.61
C GLN A 130 8.48 -12.97 13.97
N ASN A 131 8.45 -13.75 12.89
CA ASN A 131 7.21 -14.13 12.23
C ASN A 131 6.25 -14.84 13.20
N PHE A 132 4.97 -14.54 13.02
CA PHE A 132 3.81 -15.09 13.75
C PHE A 132 3.77 -14.75 15.24
N LYS A 133 4.63 -13.83 15.71
CA LYS A 133 4.57 -13.25 17.05
C LYS A 133 3.76 -11.95 17.05
N ARG A 134 3.00 -11.75 18.12
CA ARG A 134 2.17 -10.55 18.35
C ARG A 134 2.88 -9.48 19.19
N ASP A 135 4.05 -9.81 19.74
CA ASP A 135 4.79 -9.05 20.73
C ASP A 135 6.31 -9.17 20.49
N ASN A 136 7.11 -8.61 21.42
CA ASN A 136 8.57 -8.63 21.40
C ASN A 136 9.19 -7.99 20.15
N TYR A 137 8.59 -6.90 19.69
CA TYR A 137 9.19 -6.06 18.66
C TYR A 137 10.30 -5.20 19.25
N SER A 138 11.42 -5.12 18.55
CA SER A 138 12.47 -4.13 18.84
C SER A 138 12.29 -2.99 17.86
N ILE A 139 11.98 -1.79 18.36
CA ILE A 139 11.72 -0.60 17.57
C ILE A 139 12.67 0.49 18.05
N LEU A 140 13.56 0.93 17.16
CA LEU A 140 14.45 2.07 17.37
C LEU A 140 13.98 3.20 16.46
N ILE A 141 13.69 4.35 17.06
CA ILE A 141 13.31 5.57 16.35
C ILE A 141 14.48 6.54 16.42
N THR A 142 14.75 7.23 15.33
CA THR A 142 15.83 8.21 15.25
C THR A 142 15.33 9.42 14.48
N PRO A 143 15.23 10.60 15.11
CA PRO A 143 14.97 11.85 14.41
C PRO A 143 16.02 12.11 13.34
N LEU A 144 15.59 12.56 12.17
CA LEU A 144 16.48 12.92 11.08
C LEU A 144 16.75 14.42 11.12
N GLU A 145 17.98 14.80 10.83
CA GLU A 145 18.37 16.19 10.69
C GLU A 145 17.66 16.80 9.46
N ILE A 146 17.00 17.94 9.64
CA ILE A 146 16.06 18.51 8.66
C ILE A 146 16.77 18.80 7.32
N GLN A 147 17.97 19.39 7.37
CA GLN A 147 18.68 19.74 6.13
C GLN A 147 19.08 18.49 5.35
N GLY A 148 19.73 17.51 6.01
CA GLY A 148 20.08 16.23 5.40
C GLY A 148 18.86 15.48 4.86
N PHE A 149 17.73 15.50 5.57
CA PHE A 149 16.48 14.93 5.07
C PHE A 149 15.99 15.63 3.80
N MET A 150 15.98 16.97 3.77
CA MET A 150 15.51 17.75 2.62
C MET A 150 16.40 17.55 1.39
N GLU A 151 17.71 17.48 1.56
CA GLU A 151 18.66 17.17 0.49
C GLU A 151 18.42 15.76 -0.06
N GLY A 152 18.34 14.75 0.82
CA GLY A 152 18.05 13.37 0.44
C GLY A 152 16.70 13.21 -0.26
N ALA A 153 15.66 13.91 0.19
CA ALA A 153 14.34 13.89 -0.43
C ALA A 153 14.38 14.47 -1.85
N LYS A 154 15.09 15.60 -2.07
CA LYS A 154 15.26 16.18 -3.41
C LYS A 154 15.98 15.22 -4.36
N GLU A 155 17.02 14.54 -3.88
CA GLU A 155 17.72 13.54 -4.69
C GLU A 155 16.80 12.38 -5.08
N GLU A 156 16.02 11.86 -4.14
CA GLU A 156 15.12 10.75 -4.39
C GLU A 156 14.00 11.13 -5.37
N ILE A 157 13.41 12.32 -5.23
CA ILE A 157 12.46 12.88 -6.19
C ILE A 157 13.08 12.93 -7.60
N ASN A 158 14.34 13.35 -7.73
CA ASN A 158 15.01 13.41 -9.01
C ASN A 158 15.27 12.02 -9.62
N LYS A 159 15.55 11.00 -8.80
CA LYS A 159 15.67 9.61 -9.27
C LYS A 159 14.33 9.11 -9.80
N ILE A 160 13.25 9.28 -9.03
CA ILE A 160 11.91 8.86 -9.43
C ILE A 160 11.48 9.54 -10.73
N ARG A 161 11.73 10.86 -10.88
CA ARG A 161 11.45 11.59 -12.13
C ARG A 161 12.19 11.00 -13.33
N LYS A 162 13.45 10.61 -13.16
CA LYS A 162 14.23 9.95 -14.23
C LYS A 162 13.64 8.59 -14.59
N GLU A 163 13.22 7.80 -13.61
CA GLU A 163 12.59 6.50 -13.83
C GLU A 163 11.24 6.62 -14.56
N ILE A 164 10.39 7.57 -14.15
CA ILE A 164 9.11 7.86 -14.81
C ILE A 164 9.35 8.15 -16.29
N LYS A 165 10.28 9.05 -16.61
CA LYS A 165 10.62 9.40 -17.99
C LYS A 165 11.07 8.18 -18.81
N GLN A 166 11.85 7.28 -18.21
CA GLN A 166 12.27 6.03 -18.88
C GLN A 166 11.09 5.09 -19.13
N LYS A 167 10.16 4.98 -18.16
CA LYS A 167 8.96 4.15 -18.29
C LYS A 167 8.00 4.71 -19.34
N GLU A 168 7.84 6.02 -19.45
CA GLU A 168 7.04 6.66 -20.50
C GLU A 168 7.58 6.38 -21.90
N ILE A 169 8.90 6.45 -22.09
CA ILE A 169 9.54 6.09 -23.37
C ILE A 169 9.26 4.62 -23.71
N LEU A 170 9.40 3.72 -22.73
CA LEU A 170 9.14 2.30 -22.93
C LEU A 170 7.67 2.03 -23.28
N LEU A 171 6.74 2.69 -22.59
CA LEU A 171 5.30 2.62 -22.87
C LEU A 171 4.99 3.03 -24.31
N SER A 172 5.58 4.15 -24.78
CA SER A 172 5.42 4.60 -26.17
C SER A 172 5.93 3.56 -27.18
N ARG A 173 7.08 2.92 -26.91
CA ARG A 173 7.63 1.87 -27.79
C ARG A 173 6.70 0.67 -27.91
N TYR A 174 6.15 0.19 -26.79
CA TYR A 174 5.16 -0.89 -26.82
C TYR A 174 3.88 -0.48 -27.56
N GLY A 175 3.38 0.73 -27.34
CA GLY A 175 2.22 1.26 -28.07
C GLY A 175 2.45 1.28 -29.59
N LYS A 176 3.64 1.70 -30.06
CA LYS A 176 4.00 1.65 -31.48
C LYS A 176 4.04 0.22 -32.02
N ALA A 177 4.64 -0.71 -31.28
CA ALA A 177 4.73 -2.11 -31.70
C ALA A 177 3.33 -2.73 -31.88
N ILE A 178 2.42 -2.55 -30.90
CA ILE A 178 1.04 -3.03 -30.98
C ILE A 178 0.32 -2.45 -32.21
N ASN A 179 0.46 -1.13 -32.44
CA ASN A 179 -0.18 -0.48 -33.58
C ASN A 179 0.35 -0.98 -34.92
N ASN A 180 1.64 -1.28 -35.02
CA ASN A 180 2.23 -1.81 -36.25
C ASN A 180 1.73 -3.23 -36.54
N ILE A 181 1.68 -4.10 -35.52
CA ILE A 181 1.16 -5.48 -35.67
C ILE A 181 -0.32 -5.47 -36.07
N LYS A 182 -1.15 -4.63 -35.43
CA LYS A 182 -2.57 -4.51 -35.81
C LYS A 182 -2.78 -4.01 -37.24
N LYS A 183 -1.86 -3.18 -37.75
CA LYS A 183 -1.89 -2.72 -39.15
C LYS A 183 -1.49 -3.83 -40.11
N SER A 184 -0.47 -4.63 -39.78
CA SER A 184 -0.07 -5.76 -40.64
C SER A 184 -1.17 -6.82 -40.71
N GLU A 185 -1.81 -7.17 -39.59
CA GLU A 185 -2.93 -8.12 -39.57
C GLU A 185 -4.13 -7.63 -40.41
N LYS A 186 -4.46 -6.33 -40.33
CA LYS A 186 -5.51 -5.75 -41.18
C LYS A 186 -5.15 -5.79 -42.67
N ASN A 187 -3.88 -5.56 -43.01
CA ASN A 187 -3.44 -5.61 -44.40
C ASN A 187 -3.42 -7.05 -44.94
N GLU A 188 -2.99 -8.04 -44.14
CA GLU A 188 -3.04 -9.46 -44.52
C GLU A 188 -4.48 -9.96 -44.71
N ALA A 189 -5.43 -9.52 -43.88
CA ALA A 189 -6.85 -9.85 -44.04
C ALA A 189 -7.46 -9.26 -45.33
N ILE A 190 -6.97 -8.11 -45.81
CA ILE A 190 -7.40 -7.50 -47.07
C ILE A 190 -6.84 -8.29 -48.27
N TYR A 191 -5.56 -8.70 -48.21
CA TYR A 191 -4.95 -9.51 -49.28
C TYR A 191 -5.62 -10.88 -49.44
N LEU A 192 -6.00 -11.54 -48.35
CA LEU A 192 -6.72 -12.83 -48.40
C LEU A 192 -8.14 -12.72 -48.98
N LEU A 193 -8.73 -11.52 -49.01
CA LEU A 193 -10.05 -11.27 -49.61
C LEU A 193 -9.97 -10.84 -51.08
N SER A 194 -8.81 -10.33 -51.54
CA SER A 194 -8.60 -9.92 -52.93
C SER A 194 -8.12 -11.04 -53.85
N ASP A 195 -7.62 -12.14 -53.29
CA ASP A 195 -7.16 -13.32 -54.06
C ASP A 195 -8.29 -14.35 -54.32
N THR A 196 -9.55 -14.01 -54.02
CA THR A 196 -10.74 -14.86 -54.21
C THR A 196 -11.70 -14.39 -55.32
N GLU A 197 -11.31 -13.42 -56.15
CA GLU A 197 -12.04 -13.02 -57.38
C GLU A 197 -11.32 -13.50 -58.65
#